data_AF-A0A800FIU4-F1
#
_entry.id   AF-A0A800FIU4-F1
#
_cell.length_a   1.000
_cell.length_b   1.000
_cell.length_c   1.000
_cell.angle_alpha   90.00
_cell.angle_beta   90.00
_cell.angle_gamma   90.00
#
_symmetry.space_group_name_H-M   'P 1'
#
loop_
_entity.id
_entity.type
_entity.pdbx_description
1 polymer ?
#
loop_
_entity_poly.entity_id
_entity_poly.type
_entity_poly.pdbx_seq_one_letter_code
_entity_poly.pdbx_strand_id
1 'polypeptide(L)'
;MTKLWNDLKKNMKDWSTAAVEKAEEVSKIAVAKTEELTKISKIKIEEHQLQRELSKNYEEMGRMVTRHAKDDNMVNFSGNQEFFNLVEKIDKIQVKIDAKEAAIQRIKEEYDLTDTDVSAAVNEAEANLHTDENQTDYETIVDTAPGEASQGDPKEE
;
A
#
# COMPACT_ATOMS: atom_id res chain seq x y z
N MET A 1 -25.29 47.91 41.77
CA MET A 1 -25.54 46.75 40.88
C MET A 1 -24.61 46.69 39.66
N THR A 2 -23.41 47.27 39.69
CA THR A 2 -22.45 47.29 38.57
C THR A 2 -21.44 46.14 38.59
N LYS A 3 -21.12 45.57 39.77
CA LYS A 3 -20.17 44.45 39.91
C LYS A 3 -20.63 43.17 39.21
N LEU A 4 -21.86 42.71 39.45
CA LEU A 4 -22.38 41.47 38.87
C LEU A 4 -22.42 41.49 37.33
N TRP A 5 -22.74 42.63 36.71
CA TRP A 5 -22.71 42.80 35.26
C TRP A 5 -21.29 42.82 34.70
N ASN A 6 -20.37 43.50 35.38
CA ASN A 6 -18.96 43.53 34.99
C ASN A 6 -18.30 42.14 35.15
N ASP A 7 -18.65 41.40 36.20
CA ASP A 7 -18.17 40.03 36.43
C ASP A 7 -18.75 39.06 35.39
N LEU A 8 -20.03 39.22 35.00
CA LEU A 8 -20.63 38.45 33.89
C LEU A 8 -19.93 38.74 32.56
N LYS A 9 -19.71 40.02 32.24
CA LYS A 9 -19.02 40.43 31.00
C LYS A 9 -17.57 39.93 30.97
N LYS A 10 -16.89 39.92 32.12
CA LYS A 10 -15.55 39.37 32.27
C LYS A 10 -15.53 37.85 32.05
N ASN A 11 -16.40 37.10 32.73
CA ASN A 11 -16.51 35.65 32.54
C ASN A 11 -16.90 35.26 31.11
N MET A 12 -17.79 36.03 30.46
CA MET A 12 -18.15 35.83 29.06
C MET A 12 -16.96 36.07 28.12
N LYS A 13 -16.17 37.12 28.40
CA LYS A 13 -14.95 37.40 27.64
C LYS A 13 -13.92 36.29 27.83
N ASP A 14 -13.68 35.88 29.07
CA ASP A 14 -12.71 34.83 29.39
C ASP A 14 -13.12 33.48 28.79
N TRP A 15 -14.41 33.13 28.80
CA TRP A 15 -14.92 31.95 28.08
C TRP A 15 -14.78 32.10 26.57
N SER A 16 -15.10 33.26 26.00
CA SER A 16 -14.93 33.47 24.56
C SER A 16 -13.47 33.35 24.12
N THR A 17 -12.52 33.85 24.92
CA THR A 17 -11.08 33.73 24.65
C THR A 17 -10.62 32.28 24.81
N ALA A 18 -11.00 31.59 25.89
CA ALA A 18 -10.67 30.18 26.09
C ALA A 18 -11.26 29.26 25.01
N ALA A 19 -12.46 29.57 24.50
CA ALA A 19 -13.07 28.83 23.40
C ALA A 19 -12.30 29.02 22.08
N VAL A 20 -11.81 30.24 21.80
CA VAL A 20 -10.99 30.53 20.62
C VAL A 20 -9.64 29.83 20.71
N GLU A 21 -8.95 29.89 21.85
CA GLU A 21 -7.67 29.20 22.06
C GLU A 21 -7.83 27.68 21.89
N LYS A 22 -8.87 27.11 22.49
CA LYS A 22 -9.17 25.67 22.34
C LYS A 22 -9.50 25.28 20.90
N ALA A 23 -10.23 26.13 20.18
CA ALA A 23 -10.51 25.90 18.76
C ALA A 23 -9.23 25.93 17.91
N GLU A 24 -8.30 26.84 18.22
CA GLU A 24 -7.00 26.93 17.56
C GLU A 24 -6.15 25.67 17.84
N GLU A 25 -6.10 25.20 19.07
CA GLU A 25 -5.40 23.96 19.43
C GLU A 25 -5.97 22.74 18.72
N VAL A 26 -7.31 22.58 18.71
CA VAL A 26 -7.99 21.51 17.98
C VAL A 26 -7.70 21.60 16.47
N SER A 27 -7.67 22.81 15.92
CA SER A 27 -7.31 23.01 14.50
C SER A 27 -5.88 22.57 14.20
N LYS A 28 -4.91 22.92 15.04
CA LYS A 28 -3.51 22.49 14.88
C LYS A 28 -3.37 20.97 14.95
N ILE A 29 -4.06 20.33 15.90
CA ILE A 29 -4.06 18.87 16.04
C ILE A 29 -4.66 18.21 14.79
N ALA A 30 -5.77 18.72 14.27
CA ALA A 30 -6.40 18.18 13.06
C ALA A 30 -5.47 18.26 11.85
N VAL A 31 -4.80 19.40 11.65
CA VAL A 31 -3.81 19.57 10.57
C VAL A 31 -2.66 18.58 10.73
N ALA A 32 -2.11 18.44 11.93
CA ALA A 32 -1.03 17.48 12.18
C ALA A 32 -1.47 16.04 11.88
N LYS A 33 -2.66 15.62 12.35
CA LYS A 33 -3.22 14.29 12.04
C LYS A 33 -3.35 14.05 10.53
N THR A 34 -3.78 15.05 9.75
CA THR A 34 -3.88 14.91 8.29
C THR A 34 -2.52 14.78 7.59
N GLU A 35 -1.50 15.49 8.07
CA GLU A 35 -0.14 15.36 7.54
C GLU A 35 0.42 13.95 7.79
N GLU A 36 0.21 13.43 9.01
CA GLU A 36 0.66 12.09 9.37
C GLU A 36 -0.08 10.98 8.64
N LEU A 37 -1.38 11.14 8.40
CA LEU A 37 -2.13 10.21 7.53
C LEU A 37 -1.54 10.17 6.13
N THR A 38 -1.12 11.31 5.58
CA THR A 38 -0.46 11.37 4.26
C THR A 38 0.88 10.62 4.28
N LYS A 39 1.68 10.78 5.35
CA LYS A 39 2.93 10.04 5.54
C LYS A 39 2.68 8.54 5.63
N ILE A 40 1.69 8.10 6.41
CA ILE A 40 1.29 6.69 6.51
C ILE A 40 0.87 6.16 5.14
N SER A 41 0.05 6.90 4.36
CA SER A 41 -0.38 6.47 3.03
C SER A 41 0.80 6.18 2.11
N LYS A 42 1.82 7.05 2.12
CA LYS A 42 3.04 6.82 1.35
C LYS A 42 3.78 5.55 1.80
N ILE A 43 3.93 5.35 3.11
CA ILE A 43 4.58 4.15 3.65
C ILE A 43 3.81 2.89 3.23
N LYS A 44 2.47 2.93 3.25
CA LYS A 44 1.62 1.79 2.89
C LYS A 44 1.72 1.41 1.42
N ILE A 45 1.80 2.40 0.53
CA ILE A 45 2.04 2.16 -0.90
C ILE A 45 3.40 1.46 -1.12
N GLU A 46 4.44 1.92 -0.44
CA GLU A 46 5.77 1.28 -0.49
C GLU A 46 5.76 -0.13 0.11
N GLU A 47 5.01 -0.36 1.20
CA GLU A 47 4.79 -1.68 1.79
C GLU A 47 4.10 -2.63 0.79
N HIS A 48 3.05 -2.18 0.10
CA HIS A 48 2.36 -2.96 -0.94
C HIS A 48 3.29 -3.31 -2.11
N GLN A 49 4.21 -2.41 -2.49
CA GLN A 49 5.23 -2.71 -3.50
C GLN A 49 6.19 -3.82 -3.04
N LEU A 50 6.67 -3.75 -1.79
CA LEU A 50 7.53 -4.79 -1.21
C LEU A 50 6.81 -6.13 -1.08
N GLN A 51 5.53 -6.15 -0.70
CA GLN A 51 4.72 -7.37 -0.65
C GLN A 51 4.58 -8.01 -2.04
N ARG A 52 4.41 -7.21 -3.10
CA ARG A 52 4.42 -7.73 -4.48
C ARG A 52 5.77 -8.32 -4.86
N GLU A 53 6.87 -7.68 -4.48
CA GLU A 53 8.22 -8.20 -4.70
C GLU A 53 8.45 -9.51 -3.93
N LEU A 54 8.01 -9.58 -2.67
CA LEU A 54 8.08 -10.78 -1.84
C LEU A 54 7.33 -11.95 -2.50
N SER A 55 6.10 -11.72 -2.97
CA SER A 55 5.31 -12.72 -3.69
C SER A 55 6.03 -13.25 -4.93
N LYS A 56 6.65 -12.37 -5.73
CA LYS A 56 7.44 -12.77 -6.90
C LYS A 56 8.63 -13.67 -6.54
N ASN A 57 9.34 -13.35 -5.45
CA ASN A 57 10.45 -14.18 -4.97
C ASN A 57 9.97 -15.57 -4.49
N TYR A 58 8.82 -15.63 -3.80
CA TYR A 58 8.22 -16.92 -3.41
C TYR A 58 7.77 -17.75 -4.62
N GLU A 59 7.18 -17.12 -5.64
CA GLU A 59 6.82 -17.82 -6.87
C GLU A 59 8.06 -18.35 -7.61
N GLU A 60 9.14 -17.56 -7.69
CA GLU A 60 10.41 -17.97 -8.30
C GLU A 60 11.02 -19.16 -7.57
N MET A 61 11.06 -19.11 -6.23
CA MET A 61 11.50 -20.23 -5.40
C MET A 61 10.63 -21.47 -5.62
N GLY A 62 9.30 -21.33 -5.68
CA GLY A 62 8.38 -22.44 -5.94
C GLY A 62 8.60 -23.08 -7.33
N ARG A 63 8.80 -22.25 -8.37
CA ARG A 63 9.15 -22.71 -9.72
C ARG A 63 10.47 -23.48 -9.72
N MET A 64 11.49 -22.95 -9.05
CA MET A 64 12.80 -23.58 -8.91
C MET A 64 12.70 -24.94 -8.19
N VAL A 65 12.03 -25.00 -7.03
CA VAL A 65 11.83 -26.25 -6.27
C VAL A 65 11.10 -27.30 -7.13
N THR A 66 10.06 -26.89 -7.86
CA THR A 66 9.30 -27.80 -8.73
C THR A 66 10.15 -28.35 -9.87
N ARG A 67 10.98 -27.50 -10.51
CA ARG A 67 11.93 -27.91 -11.56
C ARG A 67 12.94 -28.92 -11.01
N HIS A 68 13.58 -28.60 -9.88
CA HIS A 68 14.58 -29.48 -9.27
C HIS A 68 14.00 -30.81 -8.79
N ALA A 69 12.74 -30.84 -8.32
CA ALA A 69 12.08 -32.08 -7.93
C ALA A 69 11.76 -33.00 -9.14
N LYS A 70 11.66 -32.44 -10.35
CA LYS A 70 11.31 -33.17 -11.57
C LYS A 70 12.53 -33.60 -12.38
N ASP A 71 13.51 -32.71 -12.52
CA ASP A 71 14.57 -32.86 -13.51
C ASP A 71 15.82 -33.56 -12.96
N ASP A 72 16.06 -33.48 -11.65
CA ASP A 72 17.24 -34.07 -11.04
C ASP A 72 16.83 -34.92 -9.83
N ASN A 73 17.54 -36.03 -9.62
CA ASN A 73 17.54 -36.77 -8.36
C ASN A 73 18.18 -35.95 -7.20
N MET A 74 18.00 -34.63 -7.19
CA MET A 74 18.53 -33.67 -6.23
C MET A 74 17.45 -33.27 -5.22
N VAL A 75 17.31 -34.13 -4.21
CA VAL A 75 16.66 -33.77 -2.92
C VAL A 75 17.59 -32.85 -2.08
N ASN A 76 18.65 -32.31 -2.69
CA ASN A 76 19.74 -31.65 -2.00
C ASN A 76 19.90 -30.20 -2.49
N PHE A 77 19.29 -29.24 -1.78
CA PHE A 77 19.56 -27.80 -1.95
C PHE A 77 20.89 -27.36 -1.30
N SER A 78 21.60 -28.26 -0.60
CA SER A 78 22.91 -27.97 -0.03
C SER A 78 23.92 -27.71 -1.14
N GLY A 79 24.38 -26.46 -1.21
CA GLY A 79 25.27 -25.97 -2.26
C GLY A 79 24.57 -25.30 -3.43
N ASN A 80 23.23 -25.19 -3.43
CA ASN A 80 22.52 -24.43 -4.45
C ASN A 80 22.55 -22.93 -4.09
N GLN A 81 23.47 -22.20 -4.71
CA GLN A 81 23.63 -20.75 -4.49
C GLN A 81 22.38 -19.96 -4.90
N GLU A 82 21.68 -20.37 -5.95
CA GLU A 82 20.44 -19.71 -6.42
C GLU A 82 19.35 -19.79 -5.34
N PHE A 83 19.21 -20.96 -4.70
CA PHE A 83 18.30 -21.13 -3.56
C PHE A 83 18.64 -20.23 -2.38
N PHE A 84 19.89 -20.19 -1.94
CA PHE A 84 20.28 -19.34 -0.81
C PHE A 84 20.12 -17.85 -1.11
N ASN A 85 20.38 -17.42 -2.36
CA ASN A 85 20.15 -16.04 -2.78
C ASN A 85 18.67 -15.66 -2.71
N LEU A 86 17.75 -16.56 -3.09
CA LEU A 86 16.31 -16.33 -2.97
C LEU A 86 15.87 -16.22 -1.50
N VAL A 87 16.36 -17.12 -0.63
CA VAL A 87 16.09 -17.06 0.81
C VAL A 87 16.57 -15.73 1.41
N GLU A 88 17.80 -15.33 1.10
CA GLU A 88 18.36 -14.07 1.61
C GLU A 88 17.57 -12.84 1.13
N LYS A 89 17.11 -12.85 -0.14
CA LYS A 89 16.25 -11.78 -0.67
C LYS A 89 14.91 -11.71 0.06
N ILE A 90 14.27 -12.86 0.29
CA ILE A 90 13.01 -12.97 1.03
C ILE A 90 13.17 -12.39 2.43
N ASP A 91 14.20 -12.82 3.17
CA ASP A 91 14.47 -12.32 4.53
C ASP A 91 14.70 -10.81 4.54
N LYS A 92 15.48 -10.27 3.59
CA LYS A 92 15.73 -8.83 3.48
C LYS A 92 14.44 -8.04 3.20
N ILE A 93 13.56 -8.55 2.34
CA ILE A 93 12.29 -7.89 2.05
C ILE A 93 11.37 -7.94 3.26
N GLN A 94 11.30 -9.09 3.95
CA GLN A 94 10.49 -9.24 5.16
C GLN A 94 10.90 -8.23 6.25
N VAL A 95 12.20 -8.10 6.52
CA VAL A 95 12.71 -7.11 7.48
C VAL A 95 12.31 -5.67 7.11
N LYS A 96 12.28 -5.33 5.80
CA LYS A 96 11.83 -4.02 5.35
C LYS A 96 10.33 -3.80 5.56
N ILE A 97 9.51 -4.82 5.34
CA ILE A 97 8.06 -4.77 5.59
C ILE A 97 7.81 -4.58 7.09
N ASP A 98 8.43 -5.40 7.93
CA ASP A 98 8.29 -5.32 9.40
C ASP A 98 8.70 -3.92 9.93
N ALA A 99 9.76 -3.34 9.39
CA ALA A 99 10.20 -1.99 9.74
C ALA A 99 9.18 -0.90 9.35
N LYS A 100 8.50 -1.06 8.20
CA LYS A 100 7.44 -0.15 7.75
C LYS A 100 6.18 -0.28 8.60
N GLU A 101 5.75 -1.50 8.91
CA GLU A 101 4.62 -1.76 9.80
C GLU A 101 4.85 -1.16 11.19
N ALA A 102 6.06 -1.34 11.74
CA ALA A 102 6.45 -0.73 13.00
C ALA A 102 6.45 0.81 12.95
N ALA A 103 6.86 1.41 11.82
CA ALA A 103 6.80 2.85 11.64
C ALA A 103 5.35 3.36 11.60
N ILE A 104 4.46 2.70 10.87
CA ILE A 104 3.03 3.02 10.83
C ILE A 104 2.43 2.94 12.24
N GLN A 105 2.73 1.87 12.98
CA GLN A 105 2.18 1.67 14.31
C GLN A 105 2.63 2.76 15.30
N ARG A 106 3.89 3.21 15.23
CA ARG A 106 4.37 4.35 16.04
C ARG A 106 3.61 5.64 15.74
N ILE A 107 3.41 5.96 14.45
CA ILE A 107 2.68 7.18 14.06
C ILE A 107 1.22 7.09 14.53
N LYS A 108 0.59 5.92 14.40
CA LYS A 108 -0.78 5.70 14.90
C LYS A 108 -0.90 5.95 16.40
N GLU A 109 0.06 5.45 17.18
CA GLU A 109 0.09 5.63 18.63
C GLU A 109 0.35 7.09 19.04
N GLU A 110 1.26 7.78 18.35
CA GLU A 110 1.61 9.17 18.63
C GLU A 110 0.45 10.15 18.33
N TYR A 111 -0.33 9.86 17.28
CA TYR A 111 -1.39 10.75 16.81
C TYR A 111 -2.81 10.25 17.07
N ASP A 112 -2.96 9.15 17.81
CA ASP A 112 -4.24 8.50 18.12
C ASP A 112 -5.07 8.31 16.84
N LEU A 113 -4.47 7.62 15.86
CA LEU A 113 -5.08 7.30 14.57
C LEU A 113 -5.56 5.84 14.56
N THR A 114 -6.74 5.62 14.00
CA THR A 114 -7.32 4.28 13.88
C THR A 114 -6.95 3.62 12.55
N ASP A 115 -7.10 2.30 12.47
CA ASP A 115 -6.94 1.57 11.19
C ASP A 115 -7.95 2.05 10.13
N THR A 116 -9.14 2.49 10.57
CA THR A 116 -10.14 3.06 9.68
C THR A 116 -9.65 4.36 9.05
N ASP A 117 -9.07 5.28 9.84
CA ASP A 117 -8.52 6.55 9.35
C ASP A 117 -7.42 6.31 8.31
N VAL A 118 -6.51 5.37 8.61
CA VAL A 118 -5.43 4.98 7.70
C VAL A 118 -5.99 4.38 6.41
N SER A 119 -6.92 3.43 6.50
CA SER A 119 -7.49 2.77 5.32
C SER A 119 -8.20 3.76 4.39
N ALA A 120 -8.93 4.73 4.94
CA ALA A 120 -9.59 5.77 4.17
C ALA A 120 -8.57 6.65 3.43
N ALA A 121 -7.53 7.11 4.13
CA ALA A 121 -6.48 7.95 3.56
C ALA A 121 -5.64 7.22 2.49
N VAL A 122 -5.42 5.91 2.65
CA VAL A 122 -4.71 5.09 1.66
C VAL A 122 -5.55 4.94 0.40
N ASN A 123 -6.85 4.62 0.54
CA ASN A 123 -7.75 4.49 -0.60
C ASN A 123 -7.86 5.80 -1.40
N GLU A 124 -7.93 6.94 -0.71
CA GLU A 124 -7.93 8.26 -1.36
C GLU A 124 -6.62 8.53 -2.11
N ALA A 125 -5.47 8.22 -1.49
CA ALA A 125 -4.16 8.38 -2.12
C ALA A 125 -4.00 7.48 -3.35
N GLU A 126 -4.45 6.22 -3.29
CA GLU A 126 -4.42 5.28 -4.41
C GLU A 126 -5.34 5.73 -5.55
N ALA A 127 -6.55 6.22 -5.25
CA ALA A 127 -7.46 6.75 -6.27
C ALA A 127 -6.87 7.95 -7.02
N ASN A 128 -6.17 8.85 -6.32
CA ASN A 128 -5.51 10.00 -6.92
C ASN A 128 -4.30 9.63 -7.81
N LEU A 129 -3.63 8.51 -7.53
CA LEU A 129 -2.55 7.99 -8.38
C LEU A 129 -3.10 7.40 -9.70
N HIS A 130 -4.28 6.79 -9.68
CA HIS A 130 -4.89 6.19 -10.86
C HIS A 130 -5.50 7.20 -11.85
N THR A 131 -5.73 8.44 -11.43
CA THR A 131 -6.28 9.50 -12.31
C THR A 131 -5.25 10.17 -13.21
N ASP A 132 -3.95 9.91 -13.03
CA ASP A 132 -2.86 10.55 -13.81
C ASP A 132 -2.28 9.65 -14.93
N GLU A 133 -2.75 8.40 -15.07
CA GLU A 133 -2.26 7.42 -16.06
C GLU A 133 -3.25 7.13 -17.20
N ASN A 134 -3.90 8.14 -17.76
CA ASN A 134 -4.65 7.94 -19.01
C ASN A 134 -3.98 8.66 -20.20
N GLN A 135 -2.81 8.13 -20.63
CA GLN A 135 -2.34 8.15 -22.02
C GLN A 135 -1.02 7.36 -22.19
N THR A 136 -1.09 6.14 -22.72
CA THR A 136 -0.44 5.66 -23.97
C THR A 136 -0.17 4.14 -23.96
N ASP A 137 -0.65 3.50 -25.03
CA ASP A 137 -0.20 2.29 -25.71
C ASP A 137 -0.38 0.94 -24.96
N TYR A 138 -1.09 -0.05 -25.50
CA TYR A 138 -0.95 -0.59 -26.85
C TYR A 138 -2.29 -0.93 -27.50
N GLU A 139 -2.56 -0.35 -28.67
CA GLU A 139 -3.32 -1.03 -29.72
C GLU A 139 -2.57 -2.32 -30.10
N THR A 140 -3.14 -3.48 -29.79
CA THR A 140 -2.88 -4.68 -30.60
C THR A 140 -4.04 -4.85 -31.55
N ILE A 141 -3.86 -4.23 -32.71
CA ILE A 141 -4.44 -4.60 -33.98
C ILE A 141 -4.22 -6.11 -34.19
N VAL A 142 -5.25 -6.92 -33.96
CA VAL A 142 -5.30 -8.24 -34.60
C VAL A 142 -5.99 -8.03 -35.94
N ASP A 143 -5.16 -7.78 -36.94
CA ASP A 143 -5.51 -7.91 -38.34
C ASP A 143 -5.90 -9.37 -38.58
N THR A 144 -7.15 -9.63 -38.93
CA THR A 144 -7.55 -10.90 -39.52
C THR A 144 -8.45 -10.58 -40.71
N ALA A 145 -7.80 -10.27 -41.82
CA ALA A 145 -8.39 -10.22 -43.15
C ALA A 145 -8.09 -11.54 -43.90
N PRO A 146 -8.83 -11.88 -44.98
CA PRO A 146 -9.47 -13.19 -45.16
C PRO A 146 -8.93 -14.03 -46.34
N GLY A 147 -9.38 -15.29 -46.45
CA GLY A 147 -9.25 -16.15 -47.64
C GLY A 147 -8.85 -17.59 -47.25
N GLU A 148 -9.76 -18.56 -47.27
CA GLU A 148 -10.31 -19.33 -48.41
C GLU A 148 -9.71 -20.76 -48.49
N ALA A 149 -10.63 -21.72 -48.37
CA ALA A 149 -10.65 -23.08 -48.92
C ALA A 149 -9.42 -24.01 -48.83
N SER A 150 -9.61 -25.14 -48.14
CA SER A 150 -9.28 -26.44 -48.74
C SER A 150 -10.16 -27.56 -48.17
N GLN A 151 -10.89 -28.17 -49.09
CA GLN A 151 -11.66 -29.41 -49.02
C GLN A 151 -10.75 -30.61 -48.71
N GLY A 152 -11.26 -31.60 -47.97
CA GLY A 152 -10.57 -32.88 -47.74
C GLY A 152 -11.33 -33.80 -46.79
N ASP A 153 -12.02 -34.80 -47.37
CA ASP A 153 -12.75 -35.89 -46.71
C ASP A 153 -11.94 -36.66 -45.64
N PRO A 154 -12.63 -37.38 -44.75
CA PRO A 154 -12.19 -38.72 -44.41
C PRO A 154 -13.28 -39.80 -44.58
N LYS A 155 -12.96 -40.72 -45.49
CA LYS A 155 -13.13 -42.19 -45.52
C LYS A 155 -14.10 -42.90 -44.56
N GLU A 156 -14.86 -43.81 -45.20
CA GLU A 156 -15.13 -45.22 -44.84
C GLU A 156 -15.44 -45.58 -43.38
N GLU A 157 -16.72 -45.82 -43.10
CA GLU A 157 -17.29 -47.16 -42.83
C GLU A 157 -18.81 -47.16 -43.04
#